data_AF-A0AAJ1ZLP8-F1
#
_entry.id   AF-A0AAJ1ZLP8-F1
#
_cell.length_a   1.000
_cell.length_b   1.000
_cell.length_c   1.000
_cell.angle_alpha   90.00
_cell.angle_beta   90.00
_cell.angle_gamma   90.00
#
_symmetry.space_group_name_H-M   'P 1'
#
loop_
_entity.id
_entity.type
_entity.pdbx_description
1 polymer ?
#
loop_
_entity_poly.entity_id
_entity_poly.type
_entity_poly.pdbx_seq_one_letter_code
_entity_poly.pdbx_strand_id
1 'polypeptide(L)'
;MKTIAVDRKHHVPATSPGVLKRTSLEADRELAHLREVVTAVRTASAPLPISVRYWKARLHELRIAYALLPVQVARLSALELDVEELAQKQVDVGASDELRVA
;
A
#
# COMPACT_ATOMS: atom_id res chain seq x y z
N MET A 1 54.09 -18.34 -3.02
CA MET A 1 52.79 -17.71 -3.41
C MET A 1 51.68 -18.41 -2.63
N LYS A 2 50.98 -17.72 -1.73
CA LYS A 2 49.85 -18.28 -0.96
C LYS A 2 48.60 -17.48 -1.31
N THR A 3 47.68 -18.08 -2.05
CA THR A 3 46.37 -17.52 -2.38
C THR A 3 45.42 -17.78 -1.22
N ILE A 4 45.10 -16.73 -0.47
CA ILE A 4 44.11 -16.78 0.59
C ILE A 4 42.74 -16.68 -0.09
N ALA A 5 42.05 -17.81 -0.22
CA ALA A 5 40.66 -17.84 -0.64
C ALA A 5 39.82 -17.16 0.46
N VAL A 6 39.36 -15.95 0.18
CA VAL A 6 38.42 -15.23 1.03
C VAL A 6 37.06 -15.93 0.89
N ASP A 7 36.76 -16.78 1.87
CA ASP A 7 35.43 -17.35 2.12
C ASP A 7 34.46 -16.20 2.43
N ARG A 8 33.80 -15.70 1.39
CA ARG A 8 32.82 -14.62 1.49
C ARG A 8 31.51 -15.23 1.97
N LYS A 9 31.42 -15.49 3.28
CA LYS A 9 30.18 -15.94 3.93
C LYS A 9 29.08 -14.89 3.69
N HIS A 10 28.23 -15.13 2.71
CA HIS A 10 26.97 -14.44 2.55
C HIS A 10 26.07 -14.85 3.70
N HIS A 11 26.08 -14.05 4.76
CA HIS A 11 25.13 -14.19 5.85
C HIS A 11 23.75 -13.81 5.31
N VAL A 12 23.03 -14.80 4.78
CA VAL A 12 21.60 -14.70 4.55
C VAL A 12 20.97 -14.74 5.96
N PRO A 13 20.20 -13.72 6.38
CA PRO A 13 19.44 -13.81 7.62
C PRO A 13 18.42 -14.94 7.45
N ALA A 14 18.39 -15.86 8.40
CA ALA A 14 17.37 -16.90 8.45
C ALA A 14 16.00 -16.24 8.67
N THR A 15 15.26 -15.99 7.60
CA THR A 15 13.83 -15.71 7.69
C THR A 15 13.13 -16.99 8.11
N SER A 16 12.43 -16.94 9.24
CA SER A 16 11.62 -18.03 9.77
C SER A 16 10.80 -18.73 8.67
N PRO A 17 10.77 -20.07 8.63
CA PRO A 17 9.96 -20.79 7.64
C PRO A 17 8.49 -20.59 8.03
N GLY A 18 7.74 -19.84 7.23
CA GLY A 18 6.31 -19.65 7.51
C GLY A 18 5.53 -19.02 6.38
N VAL A 19 5.97 -17.87 5.86
CA VAL A 19 5.33 -17.22 4.70
C VAL A 19 6.41 -16.46 3.94
N LEU A 20 6.74 -16.91 2.73
CA LEU A 20 7.57 -16.11 1.83
C LEU A 20 6.78 -14.85 1.47
N LYS A 21 7.35 -13.68 1.77
CA LYS A 21 6.77 -12.41 1.31
C LYS A 21 6.66 -12.42 -0.21
N ARG A 22 5.57 -11.85 -0.73
CA ARG A 22 5.43 -11.56 -2.15
C ARG A 22 6.53 -10.61 -2.60
N THR A 23 6.91 -10.72 -3.86
CA THR A 23 8.06 -10.02 -4.43
C THR A 23 7.82 -8.53 -4.60
N SER A 24 8.90 -7.76 -4.75
CA SER A 24 8.83 -6.33 -5.10
C SER A 24 8.15 -6.10 -6.46
N LEU A 25 8.31 -7.00 -7.43
CA LEU A 25 7.64 -6.91 -8.73
C LEU A 25 6.12 -7.05 -8.59
N GLU A 26 5.66 -7.99 -7.77
CA GLU A 26 4.23 -8.12 -7.45
C GLU A 26 3.72 -6.88 -6.72
N ALA A 27 4.53 -6.30 -5.82
CA ALA A 27 4.17 -5.06 -5.14
C ALA A 27 3.98 -3.89 -6.12
N ASP A 28 4.84 -3.76 -7.14
CA ASP A 28 4.67 -2.70 -8.16
C ASP A 28 3.36 -2.84 -8.94
N ARG A 29 2.98 -4.07 -9.30
CA ARG A 29 1.70 -4.34 -9.99
C ARG A 29 0.51 -3.96 -9.13
N GLU A 30 0.54 -4.34 -7.85
CA GLU A 30 -0.52 -4.03 -6.90
C GLU A 30 -0.59 -2.53 -6.60
N LEU A 31 0.55 -1.86 -6.38
CA LEU A 31 0.60 -0.42 -6.18
C LEU A 31 0.11 0.35 -7.41
N ALA A 32 0.44 -0.10 -8.63
CA ALA A 32 -0.07 0.50 -9.85
C ALA A 32 -1.59 0.37 -9.94
N HIS A 33 -2.13 -0.83 -9.72
CA HIS A 33 -3.56 -1.07 -9.75
C HIS A 33 -4.33 -0.23 -8.72
N LEU A 34 -3.89 -0.24 -7.46
CA LEU A 34 -4.57 0.53 -6.41
C LEU A 34 -4.50 2.03 -6.67
N ARG A 35 -3.38 2.53 -7.22
CA ARG A 35 -3.24 3.92 -7.63
C ARG A 35 -4.21 4.30 -8.76
N GLU A 36 -4.38 3.43 -9.76
CA GLU A 36 -5.34 3.66 -10.84
C GLU A 36 -6.76 3.80 -10.30
N VAL A 37 -7.17 2.90 -9.39
CA VAL A 37 -8.49 2.96 -8.77
C VAL A 37 -8.68 4.25 -7.97
N VAL A 38 -7.72 4.60 -7.10
CA VAL A 38 -7.80 5.84 -6.31
C VAL A 38 -7.81 7.08 -7.21
N THR A 39 -7.04 7.08 -8.30
CA THR A 39 -7.04 8.17 -9.27
C THR A 39 -8.40 8.29 -9.95
N ALA A 40 -8.98 7.17 -10.40
CA ALA A 40 -10.29 7.17 -11.03
C ALA A 40 -11.39 7.68 -10.09
N VAL A 41 -11.37 7.26 -8.81
CA VAL A 41 -12.29 7.73 -7.76
C VAL A 41 -12.17 9.24 -7.57
N ARG A 42 -10.93 9.75 -7.47
CA ARG A 42 -10.64 11.18 -7.33
C ARG A 42 -11.12 11.97 -8.56
N THR A 43 -10.86 11.48 -9.78
CA THR A 43 -11.29 12.14 -11.03
C THR A 43 -12.80 12.15 -11.17
N ALA A 44 -13.48 11.09 -10.75
CA ALA A 44 -14.94 11.00 -10.81
C ALA A 44 -15.64 11.72 -9.65
N SER A 45 -14.89 12.24 -8.66
CA SER A 45 -15.45 12.72 -7.37
C SER A 45 -16.40 11.71 -6.73
N ALA A 46 -16.08 10.42 -6.87
CA ALA A 46 -16.89 9.31 -6.39
C ALA A 46 -16.45 8.89 -4.98
N PRO A 47 -17.31 8.18 -4.22
CA PRO A 47 -16.86 7.50 -3.01
C PRO A 47 -15.85 6.38 -3.35
N LEU A 48 -15.01 6.04 -2.38
CA LEU A 48 -14.14 4.86 -2.49
C LEU A 48 -15.00 3.61 -2.71
N PRO A 49 -14.64 2.73 -3.65
CA PRO A 49 -15.41 1.51 -3.87
C PRO A 49 -15.28 0.62 -2.62
N ILE A 50 -16.37 -0.04 -2.23
CA ILE A 50 -16.47 -0.85 -1.01
C ILE A 50 -16.48 0.04 0.25
N SER A 51 -15.52 -0.12 1.16
CA SER A 51 -15.50 0.59 2.45
C SER A 51 -14.11 1.12 2.72
N VAL A 52 -14.03 2.25 3.42
CA VAL A 52 -12.75 2.82 3.87
C VAL A 52 -11.95 1.79 4.69
N ARG A 53 -12.63 0.99 5.53
CA ARG A 53 -12.00 -0.08 6.32
C ARG A 53 -11.31 -1.13 5.43
N TYR A 54 -11.94 -1.51 4.32
CA TYR A 54 -11.34 -2.44 3.35
C TYR A 54 -10.05 -1.85 2.76
N TRP A 55 -10.08 -0.59 2.32
CA TRP A 55 -8.90 0.07 1.75
C TRP A 55 -7.74 0.18 2.74
N LYS A 56 -8.01 0.60 3.98
CA LYS A 56 -6.99 0.64 5.04
C LYS A 56 -6.39 -0.75 5.30
N ALA A 57 -7.22 -1.80 5.34
CA ALA A 57 -6.75 -3.17 5.50
C ALA A 57 -5.90 -3.64 4.30
N ARG A 58 -6.30 -3.32 3.07
CA ARG A 58 -5.59 -3.70 1.86
C ARG A 58 -4.21 -3.06 1.74
N LEU A 59 -4.10 -1.78 2.08
CA LEU A 59 -2.80 -1.08 2.10
C LEU A 59 -1.90 -1.60 3.21
N HIS A 60 -2.47 -1.90 4.39
CA HIS A 60 -1.73 -2.52 5.48
C HIS A 60 -1.21 -3.92 5.11
N GLU A 61 -2.03 -4.74 4.45
CA GLU A 61 -1.63 -6.05 3.93
C GLU A 61 -0.44 -5.91 2.97
N LEU A 62 -0.47 -4.92 2.07
CA LEU A 62 0.63 -4.64 1.14
C LEU A 62 1.94 -4.36 1.89
N ARG A 63 1.87 -3.65 3.02
CA ARG A 63 3.03 -3.31 3.84
C ARG A 63 3.67 -4.52 4.52
N ILE A 64 2.88 -5.48 4.96
CA ILE A 64 3.38 -6.63 5.74
C ILE A 64 3.70 -7.85 4.87
N ALA A 65 2.92 -8.07 3.80
CA ALA A 65 2.99 -9.27 2.97
C ALA A 65 3.99 -9.17 1.80
N TYR A 66 4.47 -7.98 1.45
CA TYR A 66 5.37 -7.78 0.31
C TYR A 66 6.77 -7.36 0.76
N ALA A 67 7.76 -7.74 -0.05
CA ALA A 67 9.13 -7.27 0.05
C ALA A 67 9.27 -5.92 -0.69
N LEU A 68 8.96 -4.83 0.02
CA LEU A 68 8.95 -3.48 -0.56
C LEU A 68 10.34 -2.85 -0.63
N LEU A 69 10.63 -2.24 -1.78
CA LEU A 69 11.76 -1.32 -1.96
C LEU A 69 11.44 0.05 -1.32
N PRO A 70 12.44 0.87 -0.96
CA PRO A 70 12.21 2.19 -0.37
C PRO A 70 11.28 3.10 -1.19
N VAL A 71 11.42 3.08 -2.52
CA VAL A 71 10.55 3.83 -3.43
C VAL A 71 9.10 3.32 -3.39
N GLN A 72 8.89 2.02 -3.19
CA GLN A 72 7.57 1.41 -3.09
C GLN A 72 6.92 1.73 -1.74
N VAL A 73 7.71 1.80 -0.67
CA VAL A 73 7.23 2.27 0.65
C VAL A 73 6.74 3.72 0.56
N ALA A 74 7.50 4.60 -0.11
CA ALA A 74 7.09 6.00 -0.30
C ALA A 74 5.79 6.12 -1.10
N ARG A 75 5.65 5.34 -2.19
CA ARG A 75 4.42 5.28 -3.00
C ARG A 75 3.23 4.76 -2.20
N LEU A 76 3.43 3.71 -1.41
CA LEU A 76 2.40 3.16 -0.54
C LEU A 76 1.92 4.21 0.46
N SER A 77 2.84 4.94 1.10
CA SER A 77 2.47 5.96 2.07
C SER A 77 1.78 7.17 1.45
N ALA A 78 2.14 7.56 0.22
CA ALA A 78 1.36 8.55 -0.53
C ALA A 78 -0.08 8.07 -0.79
N LEU A 79 -0.24 6.78 -1.15
CA LEU A 79 -1.56 6.20 -1.41
C LEU A 79 -2.41 6.06 -0.13
N GLU A 80 -1.78 5.77 1.01
CA GLU A 80 -2.43 5.77 2.33
C GLU A 80 -3.02 7.16 2.66
N LEU A 81 -2.27 8.23 2.38
CA LEU A 81 -2.74 9.61 2.55
C LEU A 81 -3.90 9.95 1.61
N ASP A 82 -3.80 9.57 0.34
CA ASP A 82 -4.85 9.80 -0.65
C ASP A 82 -6.18 9.12 -0.25
N VAL A 83 -6.11 7.89 0.27
CA VAL A 83 -7.29 7.15 0.76
C VAL A 83 -7.89 7.81 2.00
N GLU A 84 -7.07 8.32 2.93
CA GLU A 84 -7.55 9.03 4.12
C GLU A 84 -8.24 10.35 3.73
N GLU A 85 -7.65 11.10 2.79
CA GLU A 85 -8.24 12.35 2.28
C GLU A 85 -9.61 12.08 1.63
N LEU A 86 -9.71 11.04 0.81
CA LEU A 86 -10.98 10.63 0.19
C LEU A 86 -12.00 10.15 1.22
N ALA A 87 -11.56 9.48 2.28
CA ALA A 87 -12.43 9.03 3.37
C ALA A 87 -13.01 10.23 4.14
N GLN A 88 -12.18 11.21 4.48
CA GLN A 88 -12.62 12.40 5.21
C GLN A 88 -13.64 13.21 4.39
N LYS A 89 -13.37 13.42 3.09
CA LYS A 89 -14.29 14.14 2.19
C LYS A 89 -15.66 13.47 2.10
N GLN A 90 -15.73 12.14 2.14
CA GLN A 90 -17.00 11.41 2.14
C GLN A 90 -17.81 11.63 3.43
N VAL A 91 -17.14 11.68 4.58
CA VAL A 91 -17.79 12.00 5.87
C VAL A 91 -18.35 13.42 5.86
N ASP A 92 -17.57 14.38 5.36
CA ASP A 92 -17.99 15.78 5.31
C ASP A 92 -19.21 15.99 4.38
N VAL A 93 -19.27 15.28 3.24
CA VAL A 93 -20.43 15.31 2.34
C VAL A 93 -21.67 14.68 3.00
N GLY A 94 -21.51 13.52 3.66
CA GLY A 94 -22.62 12.87 4.38
C GLY A 94 -23.20 13.76 5.49
N ALA A 95 -22.35 14.44 6.26
CA ALA A 95 -22.79 15.37 7.29
C ALA A 95 -23.45 16.63 6.72
N SER A 96 -23.02 17.09 5.53
CA SER A 96 -23.61 18.25 4.86
C SER A 96 -24.99 17.97 4.27
N ASP A 97 -25.25 16.74 3.83
CA ASP A 97 -26.57 16.33 3.32
C ASP A 97 -27.60 16.15 4.45
N GLU A 98 -27.20 15.63 5.61
CA GLU A 98 -28.09 15.53 6.79
C GLU A 98 -28.56 16.90 7.30
N LEU A 99 -27.72 17.94 7.18
CA LEU A 99 -28.05 19.32 7.56
C LEU A 99 -29.03 20.02 6.61
N ARG A 100 -29.22 19.53 5.38
CA ARG A 100 -30.15 20.13 4.40
C ARG A 100 -31.58 19.59 4.49
N VAL A 101 -31.80 18.52 5.26
CA VAL A 101 -33.11 17.84 5.37
C VAL A 101 -33.88 18.28 6.63
N ALA A 102 -33.30 19.14 7.47
CA ALA A 102 -33.92 19.65 8.71
C ALA A 102 -34.65 20.99 8.50
#